data_AF-A0A3B9DFN6-F1
#
_entry.id   AF-A0A3B9DFN6-F1
#
_cell.length_a   1.000
_cell.length_b   1.000
_cell.length_c   1.000
_cell.angle_alpha   90.00
_cell.angle_beta   90.00
_cell.angle_gamma   90.00
#
_symmetry.space_group_name_H-M   'P 1'
#
loop_
_entity.id
_entity.type
_entity.pdbx_description
1 polymer ?
#
loop_
_entity_poly.entity_id
_entity_poly.type
_entity_poly.pdbx_seq_one_letter_code
_entity_poly.pdbx_strand_id
1 'polypeptide(L)'
;MISRSNVWPVLVLLTLFTVGCSDQESTPSAPTVAQTNDNMVSRDTPKGLDYEFFKESVEPIFMRYRGGFVGSDSSCVACHTVQANAPLGLEPLTQENGEAFWTEEQSRQNFENVARLVNPSAPETSRLLLAPLAPIVGGDRHSGGIFWDSTDHSEYRLVAAWIASGDPSATADPIVEVDFEFFRSCVQPVFVNPIENALPCSECHSGVFAIPPPANSYWTLEQSRLAFEELAHLVDPGRPDSSRFLHKPLHPNAGGDLMHNGGRRWYSKDDPERQALASWVRGDAVGNQCPPALQFDNPPRS
;
A
#
# COMPACT_ATOMS: atom_id res chain seq x y z
N MET A 1 -27.11 -3.54 -103.82
CA MET A 1 -26.48 -4.06 -102.59
C MET A 1 -27.44 -5.08 -102.00
N ILE A 2 -27.39 -6.34 -102.48
CA ILE A 2 -26.86 -7.54 -101.77
C ILE A 2 -27.60 -7.74 -100.44
N SER A 3 -28.73 -8.47 -100.41
CA SER A 3 -28.93 -9.94 -100.34
C SER A 3 -28.96 -10.51 -98.91
N ARG A 4 -30.16 -10.98 -98.54
CA ARG A 4 -30.59 -12.04 -97.59
C ARG A 4 -29.55 -12.65 -96.64
N SER A 5 -29.94 -12.85 -95.38
CA SER A 5 -30.16 -14.19 -94.79
C SER A 5 -30.52 -14.14 -93.29
N ASN A 6 -31.46 -15.00 -92.89
CA ASN A 6 -31.72 -15.40 -91.51
C ASN A 6 -30.51 -16.20 -90.97
N VAL A 7 -30.08 -15.93 -89.73
CA VAL A 7 -29.24 -16.86 -88.96
C VAL A 7 -29.71 -16.89 -87.51
N TRP A 8 -30.11 -18.09 -87.10
CA TRP A 8 -30.46 -18.55 -85.76
C TRP A 8 -29.17 -19.06 -85.09
N PRO A 9 -28.85 -18.76 -83.82
CA PRO A 9 -27.70 -19.38 -83.18
C PRO A 9 -28.04 -20.81 -82.77
N VAL A 10 -27.24 -21.75 -83.26
CA VAL A 10 -27.20 -23.16 -82.87
C VAL A 10 -26.24 -23.35 -81.69
N LEU A 11 -26.62 -24.32 -80.84
CA LEU A 11 -25.94 -24.98 -79.73
C LEU A 11 -24.40 -25.05 -79.78
N VAL A 12 -23.78 -25.12 -78.59
CA VAL A 12 -22.89 -26.25 -78.23
C VAL A 12 -23.05 -26.59 -76.74
N LEU A 13 -23.60 -27.78 -76.45
CA LEU A 13 -23.42 -28.47 -75.16
C LEU A 13 -22.00 -29.05 -75.15
N LEU A 14 -21.20 -28.72 -74.15
CA LEU A 14 -19.89 -29.32 -73.93
C LEU A 14 -19.90 -30.01 -72.57
N THR A 15 -20.06 -31.33 -72.63
CA THR A 15 -19.79 -32.28 -71.54
C THR A 15 -18.30 -32.34 -71.27
N LEU A 16 -17.88 -32.02 -70.04
CA LEU A 16 -16.56 -32.34 -69.52
C LEU A 16 -16.70 -33.39 -68.44
N PHE A 17 -16.14 -34.57 -68.74
CA PHE A 17 -15.90 -35.66 -67.81
C PHE A 17 -14.88 -35.21 -66.75
N THR A 18 -15.18 -35.44 -65.48
CA THR A 18 -14.15 -35.70 -64.47
C THR A 18 -14.33 -37.11 -63.93
N VAL A 19 -13.22 -37.84 -63.98
CA VAL A 19 -13.01 -39.20 -63.48
C VAL A 19 -13.22 -39.21 -61.97
N GLY A 20 -13.89 -40.25 -61.47
CA GLY A 20 -14.04 -40.49 -60.04
C GLY A 20 -12.77 -41.03 -59.41
N CYS A 21 -12.50 -40.58 -58.18
CA CYS A 21 -11.88 -41.38 -57.12
C CYS A 21 -12.64 -41.05 -55.83
N SER A 22 -13.16 -42.09 -55.20
CA SER A 22 -13.65 -42.07 -53.82
C SER A 22 -12.41 -41.97 -52.94
N ASP A 23 -12.22 -40.86 -52.24
CA ASP A 23 -11.28 -40.78 -51.13
C ASP A 23 -12.04 -40.49 -49.84
N GLN A 24 -11.83 -41.39 -48.88
CA GLN A 24 -12.27 -41.29 -47.50
C GLN A 24 -11.74 -39.99 -46.91
N GLU A 25 -12.64 -39.10 -46.51
CA GLU A 25 -12.28 -37.98 -45.65
C GLU A 25 -12.03 -38.53 -44.24
N SER A 26 -10.77 -38.86 -43.99
CA SER A 26 -10.22 -39.00 -42.66
C SER A 26 -10.41 -37.68 -41.92
N THR A 27 -11.22 -37.70 -40.86
CA THR A 27 -11.26 -36.63 -39.85
C THR A 27 -9.84 -36.28 -39.42
N PRO A 28 -9.37 -35.03 -39.60
CA PRO A 28 -8.22 -34.56 -38.86
C PRO A 28 -8.65 -34.47 -37.40
N SER A 29 -8.00 -35.24 -36.54
CA SER A 29 -8.10 -35.08 -35.09
C SER A 29 -7.90 -33.61 -34.75
N ALA A 30 -8.91 -33.01 -34.13
CA ALA A 30 -8.77 -31.68 -33.55
C ALA A 30 -7.53 -31.67 -32.65
N PRO A 31 -6.70 -30.62 -32.68
CA PRO A 31 -5.61 -30.52 -31.74
C PRO A 31 -6.23 -30.55 -30.34
N THR A 32 -5.81 -31.52 -29.54
CA THR A 32 -6.05 -31.53 -28.11
C THR A 32 -5.56 -30.18 -27.61
N VAL A 33 -6.49 -29.28 -27.33
CA VAL A 33 -6.22 -28.14 -26.48
C VAL A 33 -5.70 -28.77 -25.20
N ALA A 34 -4.39 -28.65 -25.01
CA ALA A 34 -3.80 -28.86 -23.71
C ALA A 34 -4.55 -27.88 -22.82
N GLN A 35 -5.52 -28.41 -22.07
CA GLN A 35 -5.98 -27.79 -20.85
C GLN A 35 -4.71 -27.69 -20.02
N THR A 36 -4.04 -26.55 -20.11
CA THR A 36 -3.15 -26.13 -19.06
C THR A 36 -4.05 -26.14 -17.84
N ASN A 37 -3.83 -27.13 -16.99
CA ASN A 37 -4.33 -27.10 -15.64
C ASN A 37 -3.78 -25.79 -15.08
N ASP A 38 -4.60 -24.73 -15.08
CA ASP A 38 -4.56 -23.68 -14.06
C ASP A 38 -4.94 -24.36 -12.75
N ASN A 39 -4.11 -25.33 -12.36
CA ASN A 39 -3.93 -25.64 -10.98
C ASN A 39 -3.49 -24.32 -10.39
N MET A 40 -4.34 -23.81 -9.52
CA MET A 40 -4.01 -22.94 -8.41
C MET A 40 -2.69 -23.42 -7.80
N VAL A 41 -1.58 -23.01 -8.40
CA VAL A 41 -0.26 -23.13 -7.81
C VAL A 41 -0.33 -22.12 -6.69
N SER A 42 -0.67 -22.60 -5.50
CA SER A 42 -0.33 -21.90 -4.28
C SER A 42 1.17 -21.68 -4.35
N ARG A 43 1.59 -20.51 -4.84
CA ARG A 43 2.98 -20.09 -4.80
C ARG A 43 3.32 -20.01 -3.32
N ASP A 44 4.47 -20.57 -2.92
CA ASP A 44 4.98 -20.46 -1.55
C ASP A 44 5.55 -19.05 -1.34
N THR A 45 4.67 -18.06 -1.47
CA THR A 45 4.92 -16.63 -1.39
C THR A 45 3.79 -15.98 -0.60
N PRO A 46 4.06 -14.84 0.06
CA PRO A 46 3.02 -14.05 0.71
C PRO A 46 1.79 -13.87 -0.20
N LYS A 47 0.64 -14.32 0.30
CA LYS A 47 -0.66 -14.26 -0.38
C LYS A 47 -0.69 -14.89 -1.79
N GLY A 48 0.21 -15.84 -2.09
CA GLY A 48 0.31 -16.48 -3.40
C GLY A 48 0.76 -15.56 -4.55
N LEU A 49 1.28 -14.38 -4.22
CA LEU A 49 1.67 -13.35 -5.19
C LEU A 49 2.91 -13.78 -5.99
N ASP A 50 2.99 -13.34 -7.25
CA ASP A 50 4.14 -13.62 -8.10
C ASP A 50 5.31 -12.67 -7.78
N TYR A 51 6.38 -13.22 -7.20
CA TYR A 51 7.58 -12.45 -6.84
C TYR A 51 8.37 -11.97 -8.06
N GLU A 52 8.49 -12.79 -9.10
CA GLU A 52 9.26 -12.42 -10.30
C GLU A 52 8.53 -11.30 -11.05
N PHE A 53 7.20 -11.41 -11.20
CA PHE A 53 6.40 -10.32 -11.77
C PHE A 53 6.49 -9.04 -10.93
N PHE A 54 6.47 -9.16 -9.60
CA PHE A 54 6.64 -8.02 -8.71
C PHE A 54 7.96 -7.31 -9.00
N LYS A 55 9.08 -8.05 -8.98
CA LYS A 55 10.42 -7.49 -9.14
C LYS A 55 10.62 -6.86 -10.52
N GLU A 56 10.10 -7.47 -11.58
CA GLU A 56 10.29 -6.99 -12.95
C GLU A 56 9.34 -5.85 -13.34
N SER A 57 8.11 -5.85 -12.81
CA SER A 57 7.03 -4.98 -13.33
C SER A 57 6.42 -4.03 -12.29
N VAL A 58 6.40 -4.40 -11.01
CA VAL A 58 5.80 -3.57 -9.94
C VAL A 58 6.85 -2.74 -9.22
N GLU A 59 7.92 -3.37 -8.73
CA GLU A 59 8.98 -2.73 -7.95
C GLU A 59 9.61 -1.51 -8.65
N PRO A 60 9.88 -1.53 -9.97
CA PRO A 60 10.44 -0.37 -10.66
C PRO A 60 9.55 0.87 -10.64
N ILE A 61 8.23 0.72 -10.43
CA ILE A 61 7.30 1.86 -10.29
C ILE A 61 7.66 2.69 -9.05
N PHE A 62 8.15 2.05 -7.99
CA PHE A 62 8.51 2.74 -6.75
C PHE A 62 9.75 3.62 -6.88
N MET A 63 10.64 3.30 -7.82
CA MET A 63 11.85 4.08 -8.11
C MET A 63 11.63 5.16 -9.16
N ARG A 64 10.57 5.04 -9.97
CA ARG A 64 10.32 5.92 -11.11
C ARG A 64 10.27 7.38 -10.68
N TYR A 65 11.18 8.18 -11.21
CA TYR A 65 11.21 9.61 -11.02
C TYR A 65 10.05 10.28 -11.75
N ARG A 66 9.41 11.26 -11.11
CA ARG A 66 8.20 11.93 -11.62
C ARG A 66 8.35 13.45 -11.76
N GLY A 67 9.57 13.98 -11.67
CA GLY A 67 9.85 15.38 -12.01
C GLY A 67 10.10 16.33 -10.83
N GLY A 68 10.15 15.86 -9.58
CA GLY A 68 10.31 16.74 -8.42
C GLY A 68 10.86 16.07 -7.17
N PHE A 69 11.24 16.91 -6.18
CA PHE A 69 11.86 16.49 -4.92
C PHE A 69 10.86 16.29 -3.77
N VAL A 70 9.63 16.81 -3.91
CA VAL A 70 8.50 16.63 -2.98
C VAL A 70 7.17 16.57 -3.74
N GLY A 71 6.16 15.91 -3.17
CA GLY A 71 4.80 15.83 -3.74
C GLY A 71 4.64 14.74 -4.82
N SER A 72 3.63 14.88 -5.68
CA SER A 72 3.29 13.93 -6.77
C SER A 72 4.45 13.65 -7.74
N ASP A 73 5.47 14.50 -7.71
CA ASP A 73 6.59 14.48 -8.63
C ASP A 73 7.81 13.72 -8.04
N SER A 74 7.73 13.29 -6.78
CA SER A 74 8.73 12.42 -6.13
C SER A 74 8.50 10.94 -6.43
N SER A 75 9.58 10.15 -6.50
CA SER A 75 9.45 8.69 -6.53
C SER A 75 8.92 8.18 -5.19
N CYS A 76 8.23 7.03 -5.22
CA CYS A 76 7.65 6.44 -4.00
C CYS A 76 8.75 6.18 -2.96
N VAL A 77 9.88 5.64 -3.39
CA VAL A 77 11.03 5.35 -2.54
C VAL A 77 11.58 6.58 -1.82
N ALA A 78 11.47 7.79 -2.38
CA ALA A 78 11.94 9.00 -1.71
C ALA A 78 11.21 9.29 -0.38
N CYS A 79 9.94 8.90 -0.28
CA CYS A 79 9.11 9.11 0.92
C CYS A 79 8.78 7.84 1.69
N HIS A 80 8.97 6.67 1.08
CA HIS A 80 8.56 5.39 1.65
C HIS A 80 9.74 4.49 2.04
N THR A 81 10.97 5.00 2.10
CA THR A 81 12.07 4.22 2.68
C THR A 81 11.80 3.90 4.16
N VAL A 82 12.43 2.84 4.68
CA VAL A 82 12.39 2.48 6.10
C VAL A 82 12.75 3.64 7.05
N GLN A 83 13.56 4.62 6.60
CA GLN A 83 13.89 5.82 7.38
C GLN A 83 12.73 6.80 7.49
N ALA A 84 11.82 6.80 6.52
CA ALA A 84 10.58 7.55 6.61
C ALA A 84 9.51 6.79 7.38
N ASN A 85 9.69 5.47 7.59
CA ASN A 85 8.81 4.62 8.38
C ASN A 85 7.33 4.76 8.03
N ALA A 86 7.06 4.74 6.72
CA ALA A 86 5.72 4.67 6.18
C ALA A 86 5.31 3.20 5.97
N PRO A 87 4.01 2.87 5.93
CA PRO A 87 3.53 1.48 5.86
C PRO A 87 4.08 0.65 4.69
N LEU A 88 4.43 1.30 3.56
CA LEU A 88 5.06 0.68 2.39
C LEU A 88 6.49 0.21 2.68
N GLY A 89 7.25 0.95 3.50
CA GLY A 89 8.50 0.51 4.12
C GLY A 89 9.52 -0.10 3.16
N LEU A 90 9.84 0.59 2.07
CA LEU A 90 10.83 0.13 1.10
C LEU A 90 12.24 0.17 1.69
N GLU A 91 13.06 -0.82 1.34
CA GLU A 91 14.47 -0.84 1.71
C GLU A 91 15.23 0.36 1.09
N PRO A 92 16.29 0.86 1.73
CA PRO A 92 17.14 1.88 1.13
C PRO A 92 17.78 1.37 -0.17
N LEU A 93 17.81 2.20 -1.21
CA LEU A 93 18.49 1.84 -2.45
C LEU A 93 19.98 1.64 -2.21
N THR A 94 20.52 0.55 -2.75
CA THR A 94 21.96 0.35 -2.91
C THR A 94 22.45 1.29 -4.01
N GLN A 95 23.58 1.95 -3.77
CA GLN A 95 24.24 2.81 -4.75
C GLN A 95 25.63 2.26 -5.05
N GLU A 96 25.85 1.84 -6.30
CA GLU A 96 27.14 1.34 -6.76
C GLU A 96 27.41 1.89 -8.16
N ASN A 97 28.63 2.39 -8.39
CA ASN A 97 29.08 2.89 -9.70
C ASN A 97 28.16 3.95 -10.35
N GLY A 98 27.41 4.71 -9.54
CA GLY A 98 26.47 5.74 -10.00
C GLY A 98 25.08 5.21 -10.36
N GLU A 99 24.83 3.91 -10.18
CA GLU A 99 23.52 3.29 -10.34
C GLU A 99 22.86 3.10 -8.98
N ALA A 100 21.53 3.26 -8.94
CA ALA A 100 20.72 2.99 -7.76
C ALA A 100 19.80 1.79 -8.06
N PHE A 101 19.80 0.80 -7.17
CA PHE A 101 19.03 -0.44 -7.32
C PHE A 101 18.75 -1.09 -5.96
N TRP A 102 17.85 -2.08 -5.94
CA TRP A 102 17.69 -3.00 -4.81
C TRP A 102 18.42 -4.31 -5.10
N THR A 103 19.15 -4.84 -4.11
CA THR A 103 19.68 -6.21 -4.18
C THR A 103 18.54 -7.23 -4.13
N GLU A 104 18.83 -8.49 -4.44
CA GLU A 104 17.84 -9.57 -4.34
C GLU A 104 17.24 -9.67 -2.94
N GLU A 105 18.07 -9.56 -1.89
CA GLU A 105 17.61 -9.58 -0.51
C GLU A 105 16.69 -8.40 -0.20
N GLN A 106 17.02 -7.20 -0.70
CA GLN A 106 16.20 -6.01 -0.52
C GLN A 106 14.86 -6.11 -1.27
N SER A 107 14.87 -6.63 -2.50
CA SER A 107 13.65 -6.85 -3.29
C SER A 107 12.72 -7.87 -2.62
N ARG A 108 13.27 -8.92 -1.99
CA ARG A 108 12.47 -9.87 -1.19
C ARG A 108 11.82 -9.19 0.01
N GLN A 109 12.57 -8.36 0.73
CA GLN A 109 12.00 -7.62 1.86
C GLN A 109 10.93 -6.62 1.42
N ASN A 110 11.15 -5.91 0.30
CA ASN A 110 10.14 -5.04 -0.31
C ASN A 110 8.89 -5.82 -0.67
N PHE A 111 9.02 -6.99 -1.28
CA PHE A 111 7.89 -7.85 -1.65
C PHE A 111 7.06 -8.25 -0.43
N GLU A 112 7.71 -8.68 0.67
CA GLU A 112 7.00 -8.98 1.92
C GLU A 112 6.28 -7.74 2.48
N ASN A 113 6.89 -6.56 2.39
CA ASN A 113 6.33 -5.31 2.89
C ASN A 113 5.10 -4.89 2.07
N VAL A 114 5.20 -4.99 0.74
CA VAL A 114 4.13 -4.68 -0.20
C VAL A 114 2.98 -5.67 -0.08
N ALA A 115 3.27 -6.97 0.12
CA ALA A 115 2.24 -8.01 0.25
C ALA A 115 1.27 -7.77 1.43
N ARG A 116 1.71 -7.06 2.48
CA ARG A 116 0.85 -6.67 3.61
C ARG A 116 -0.15 -5.56 3.26
N LEU A 117 0.07 -4.84 2.16
CA LEU A 117 -0.77 -3.72 1.72
C LEU A 117 -1.78 -4.11 0.64
N VAL A 118 -1.86 -5.40 0.29
CA VAL A 118 -2.70 -5.89 -0.80
C VAL A 118 -3.73 -6.91 -0.32
N ASN A 119 -4.85 -6.94 -1.04
CA ASN A 119 -5.98 -7.82 -0.84
C ASN A 119 -6.29 -8.55 -2.15
N PRO A 120 -5.70 -9.74 -2.42
CA PRO A 120 -5.98 -10.50 -3.63
C PRO A 120 -7.46 -10.84 -3.84
N SER A 121 -8.22 -11.06 -2.76
CA SER A 121 -9.66 -11.35 -2.85
C SER A 121 -10.53 -10.15 -3.32
N ALA A 122 -10.05 -8.92 -3.16
CA ALA A 122 -10.68 -7.70 -3.64
C ALA A 122 -9.59 -6.65 -3.93
N PRO A 123 -8.90 -6.74 -5.08
CA PRO A 123 -7.70 -5.96 -5.37
C PRO A 123 -7.86 -4.46 -5.18
N GLU A 124 -9.00 -3.90 -5.59
CA GLU A 124 -9.34 -2.48 -5.52
C GLU A 124 -9.39 -1.93 -4.08
N THR A 125 -9.58 -2.78 -3.07
CA THR A 125 -9.56 -2.37 -1.66
C THR A 125 -8.15 -2.35 -1.07
N SER A 126 -7.13 -2.65 -1.86
CA SER A 126 -5.73 -2.69 -1.41
C SER A 126 -5.23 -1.28 -1.13
N ARG A 127 -4.65 -1.07 0.05
CA ARG A 127 -4.03 0.23 0.42
C ARG A 127 -2.94 0.65 -0.56
N LEU A 128 -2.21 -0.31 -1.13
CA LEU A 128 -1.24 -0.07 -2.20
C LEU A 128 -1.87 0.63 -3.43
N LEU A 129 -3.15 0.33 -3.72
CA LEU A 129 -3.90 0.95 -4.81
C LEU A 129 -4.55 2.27 -4.38
N LEU A 130 -5.14 2.31 -3.19
CA LEU A 130 -5.97 3.42 -2.72
C LEU A 130 -5.15 4.67 -2.36
N ALA A 131 -4.04 4.52 -1.64
CA ALA A 131 -3.25 5.66 -1.16
C ALA A 131 -2.74 6.58 -2.31
N PRO A 132 -2.09 6.07 -3.37
CA PRO A 132 -1.63 6.91 -4.48
C PRO A 132 -2.73 7.35 -5.48
N LEU A 133 -3.97 6.87 -5.35
CA LEU A 133 -5.08 7.18 -6.25
C LEU A 133 -5.77 8.50 -5.87
N ALA A 134 -6.28 9.24 -6.86
CA ALA A 134 -6.97 10.50 -6.59
C ALA A 134 -8.25 10.31 -5.75
N PRO A 135 -8.50 11.14 -4.71
CA PRO A 135 -9.70 11.02 -3.89
C PRO A 135 -11.03 11.14 -4.66
N ILE A 136 -11.04 11.93 -5.74
CA ILE A 136 -12.24 12.12 -6.58
C ILE A 136 -12.70 10.84 -7.29
N VAL A 137 -11.81 9.85 -7.43
CA VAL A 137 -12.13 8.53 -8.00
C VAL A 137 -12.06 7.41 -6.96
N GLY A 138 -12.12 7.76 -5.66
CA GLY A 138 -12.17 6.80 -4.56
C GLY A 138 -10.83 6.44 -3.92
N GLY A 139 -9.76 7.19 -4.20
CA GLY A 139 -8.49 7.04 -3.47
C GLY A 139 -8.48 7.62 -2.06
N ASP A 140 -7.49 7.25 -1.27
CA ASP A 140 -7.29 7.71 0.10
C ASP A 140 -6.50 9.03 0.15
N ARG A 141 -6.56 9.71 1.31
CA ARG A 141 -5.69 10.86 1.58
C ARG A 141 -4.24 10.37 1.68
N HIS A 142 -3.36 10.92 0.85
CA HIS A 142 -1.93 10.58 0.85
C HIS A 142 -1.05 11.83 0.81
N SER A 143 -0.19 11.97 1.81
CA SER A 143 0.71 13.13 1.94
C SER A 143 1.80 13.17 0.87
N GLY A 144 2.12 12.03 0.25
CA GLY A 144 3.08 11.95 -0.85
C GLY A 144 2.53 12.48 -2.18
N GLY A 145 1.25 12.83 -2.25
CA GLY A 145 0.59 13.30 -3.47
C GLY A 145 -0.14 12.18 -4.21
N ILE A 146 -0.74 12.56 -5.34
CA ILE A 146 -1.54 11.69 -6.21
C ILE A 146 -0.70 11.24 -7.39
N PHE A 147 -0.64 9.93 -7.61
CA PHE A 147 0.19 9.30 -8.63
C PHE A 147 -0.65 8.73 -9.77
N TRP A 148 -1.91 8.39 -9.46
CA TRP A 148 -2.89 7.91 -10.43
C TRP A 148 -4.16 8.75 -10.32
N ASP A 149 -4.57 9.35 -11.43
CA ASP A 149 -5.78 10.17 -11.53
C ASP A 149 -7.06 9.35 -11.77
N SER A 150 -6.90 8.09 -12.18
CA SER A 150 -7.96 7.18 -12.56
C SER A 150 -7.54 5.72 -12.35
N THR A 151 -8.53 4.84 -12.21
CA THR A 151 -8.34 3.37 -12.21
C THR A 151 -7.94 2.84 -13.60
N ASP A 152 -8.04 3.67 -14.63
CA ASP A 152 -7.57 3.36 -16.00
C ASP A 152 -6.10 3.74 -16.22
N HIS A 153 -5.43 4.30 -15.21
CA HIS A 153 -4.00 4.55 -15.29
C HIS A 153 -3.25 3.24 -15.52
N SER A 154 -2.27 3.23 -16.44
CA SER A 154 -1.58 2.01 -16.87
C SER A 154 -0.88 1.28 -15.72
N GLU A 155 -0.19 2.03 -14.85
CA GLU A 155 0.44 1.50 -13.65
C GLU A 155 -0.58 0.96 -12.64
N TYR A 156 -1.71 1.66 -12.45
CA TYR A 156 -2.77 1.20 -11.55
C TYR A 156 -3.26 -0.18 -12.00
N ARG A 157 -3.59 -0.33 -13.29
CA ARG A 157 -4.06 -1.62 -13.84
C ARG A 157 -3.00 -2.71 -13.75
N LEU A 158 -1.72 -2.38 -13.95
CA LEU A 158 -0.63 -3.34 -13.82
C LEU A 158 -0.53 -3.87 -12.39
N VAL A 159 -0.53 -2.99 -11.40
CA VAL A 159 -0.47 -3.37 -9.99
C VAL A 159 -1.74 -4.12 -9.58
N ALA A 160 -2.92 -3.67 -10.01
CA ALA A 160 -4.19 -4.34 -9.74
C ALA A 160 -4.24 -5.77 -10.32
N ALA A 161 -3.75 -5.96 -11.55
CA ALA A 161 -3.67 -7.28 -12.18
C ALA A 161 -2.70 -8.21 -11.44
N TRP A 162 -1.56 -7.70 -10.98
CA TRP A 162 -0.64 -8.48 -10.14
C TRP A 162 -1.29 -8.90 -8.83
N ILE A 163 -2.00 -8.00 -8.14
CA ILE A 163 -2.73 -8.32 -6.91
C ILE A 163 -3.80 -9.39 -7.16
N ALA A 164 -4.57 -9.26 -8.24
CA ALA A 164 -5.61 -10.21 -8.64
C ALA A 164 -5.06 -11.61 -9.01
N SER A 165 -3.76 -11.72 -9.32
CA SER A 165 -3.10 -12.99 -9.62
C SER A 165 -2.67 -13.78 -8.36
N GLY A 166 -2.81 -13.18 -7.18
CA GLY A 166 -2.56 -13.84 -5.90
C GLY A 166 -3.62 -14.88 -5.55
N ASP A 167 -3.46 -15.53 -4.40
CA ASP A 167 -4.43 -16.50 -3.89
C ASP A 167 -5.77 -15.79 -3.59
N PRO A 168 -6.87 -16.15 -4.27
CA PRO A 168 -8.16 -15.49 -4.07
C PRO A 168 -8.75 -15.76 -2.68
N SER A 169 -8.24 -16.74 -1.94
CA SER A 169 -8.59 -17.00 -0.54
C SER A 169 -7.78 -16.15 0.45
N ALA A 170 -6.69 -15.52 0.00
CA ALA A 170 -5.92 -14.59 0.80
C ALA A 170 -6.63 -13.22 0.85
N THR A 171 -7.19 -12.89 2.00
CA THR A 171 -7.88 -11.62 2.22
C THR A 171 -6.91 -10.51 2.66
N ALA A 172 -7.44 -9.29 2.77
CA ALA A 172 -6.77 -8.23 3.53
C ALA A 172 -6.43 -8.73 4.95
N ASP A 173 -5.34 -8.20 5.50
CA ASP A 173 -5.01 -8.44 6.89
C ASP A 173 -6.14 -7.84 7.76
N PRO A 174 -6.47 -8.44 8.92
CA PRO A 174 -7.52 -7.92 9.78
C PRO A 174 -7.28 -6.45 10.13
N ILE A 175 -8.33 -5.63 10.00
CA ILE A 175 -8.27 -4.23 10.39
C ILE A 175 -8.18 -4.18 11.91
N VAL A 176 -7.04 -3.74 12.42
CA VAL A 176 -6.89 -3.37 13.83
C VAL A 176 -7.44 -1.95 14.00
N GLU A 177 -8.33 -1.75 14.95
CA GLU A 177 -8.77 -0.42 15.35
C GLU A 177 -8.12 -0.04 16.68
N VAL A 178 -7.53 1.15 16.73
CA VAL A 178 -6.98 1.68 17.98
C VAL A 178 -8.09 2.29 18.82
N ASP A 179 -8.10 2.01 20.12
CA ASP A 179 -9.23 2.37 20.99
C ASP A 179 -9.24 3.86 21.36
N PHE A 180 -10.40 4.51 21.14
CA PHE A 180 -10.57 5.94 21.44
C PHE A 180 -10.61 6.23 22.94
N GLU A 181 -11.16 5.33 23.77
CA GLU A 181 -11.19 5.55 25.22
C GLU A 181 -9.77 5.52 25.79
N PHE A 182 -8.96 4.55 25.38
CA PHE A 182 -7.55 4.46 25.74
C PHE A 182 -6.74 5.64 25.20
N PHE A 183 -7.03 6.09 23.97
CA PHE A 183 -6.41 7.30 23.44
C PHE A 183 -6.65 8.48 24.39
N ARG A 184 -7.91 8.77 24.70
CA ARG A 184 -8.28 9.94 25.50
C ARG A 184 -7.72 9.86 26.93
N SER A 185 -7.72 8.67 27.53
CA SER A 185 -7.27 8.50 28.92
C SER A 185 -5.76 8.40 29.08
N CYS A 186 -5.07 7.75 28.13
CA CYS A 186 -3.69 7.30 28.33
C CYS A 186 -2.70 7.79 27.28
N VAL A 187 -3.15 8.04 26.04
CA VAL A 187 -2.27 8.52 24.94
C VAL A 187 -2.25 10.04 24.88
N GLN A 188 -3.42 10.68 24.87
CA GLN A 188 -3.56 12.12 24.71
C GLN A 188 -2.78 12.93 25.77
N PRO A 189 -2.71 12.52 27.06
CA PRO A 189 -1.86 13.19 28.04
C PRO A 189 -0.38 13.27 27.66
N VAL A 190 0.16 12.29 26.92
CA VAL A 190 1.57 12.27 26.48
C VAL A 190 1.94 13.58 25.75
N PHE A 191 0.99 14.21 25.05
CA PHE A 191 1.23 15.38 24.22
C PHE A 191 1.63 16.64 24.96
N VAL A 192 1.23 16.77 26.23
CA VAL A 192 1.48 17.97 27.05
C VAL A 192 2.42 17.70 28.22
N ASN A 193 2.81 16.45 28.43
CA ASN A 193 3.79 16.09 29.45
C ASN A 193 5.19 16.07 28.84
N PRO A 194 6.05 17.05 29.19
CA PRO A 194 7.43 17.04 28.75
C PRO A 194 8.18 15.88 29.42
N ILE A 195 9.31 15.52 28.84
CA ILE A 195 10.34 14.72 29.52
C ILE A 195 11.63 15.52 29.59
N GLU A 196 12.61 15.02 30.36
CA GLU A 196 13.92 15.65 30.44
C GLU A 196 14.52 15.81 29.03
N ASN A 197 14.97 17.02 28.69
CA ASN A 197 15.58 17.37 27.40
C ASN A 197 14.69 17.21 26.14
N ALA A 198 13.36 17.15 26.28
CA ALA A 198 12.44 17.19 25.13
C ALA A 198 11.24 18.12 25.39
N LEU A 199 10.80 18.81 24.34
CA LEU A 199 9.59 19.61 24.38
C LEU A 199 8.35 18.69 24.35
N PRO A 200 7.23 19.09 24.99
CA PRO A 200 5.96 18.39 24.80
C PRO A 200 5.53 18.50 23.33
N CYS A 201 4.80 17.50 22.85
CA CYS A 201 4.34 17.46 21.45
C CYS A 201 3.51 18.70 21.09
N SER A 202 2.72 19.22 22.03
CA SER A 202 1.86 20.39 21.84
C SER A 202 2.62 21.67 21.47
N GLU A 203 3.91 21.79 21.81
CA GLU A 203 4.70 22.98 21.44
C GLU A 203 4.90 23.12 19.93
N CYS A 204 4.89 22.00 19.19
CA CYS A 204 5.10 21.99 17.74
C CYS A 204 3.90 21.45 16.94
N HIS A 205 3.07 20.61 17.56
CA HIS A 205 1.98 19.89 16.90
C HIS A 205 0.57 20.34 17.38
N SER A 206 0.46 21.49 18.05
CA SER A 206 -0.82 22.02 18.57
C SER A 206 -1.88 22.31 17.51
N GLY A 207 -1.47 22.58 16.27
CA GLY A 207 -2.38 22.81 15.14
C GLY A 207 -2.85 21.54 14.42
N VAL A 208 -2.44 20.36 14.89
CA VAL A 208 -2.78 19.06 14.29
C VAL A 208 -3.30 18.12 15.39
N PHE A 209 -2.67 16.97 15.63
CA PHE A 209 -3.09 15.99 16.62
C PHE A 209 -2.80 16.37 18.08
N ALA A 210 -1.81 17.23 18.36
CA ALA A 210 -1.38 17.54 19.75
C ALA A 210 -2.07 18.79 20.31
N ILE A 211 -3.37 18.93 20.04
CA ILE A 211 -4.20 20.04 20.54
C ILE A 211 -4.01 20.14 22.06
N PRO A 212 -3.64 21.29 22.64
CA PRO A 212 -3.51 21.43 24.09
C PRO A 212 -4.90 21.56 24.76
N PRO A 213 -5.05 21.12 26.02
CA PRO A 213 -6.28 21.34 26.77
C PRO A 213 -6.36 22.81 27.21
N PRO A 214 -7.55 23.29 27.60
CA PRO A 214 -7.67 24.57 28.28
C PRO A 214 -6.85 24.59 29.58
N ALA A 215 -6.43 25.78 30.01
CA ALA A 215 -5.65 25.93 31.24
C ALA A 215 -6.38 25.30 32.45
N ASN A 216 -5.66 24.47 33.20
CA ASN A 216 -6.17 23.75 34.38
C ASN A 216 -7.41 22.89 34.12
N SER A 217 -7.53 22.31 32.91
CA SER A 217 -8.66 21.48 32.51
C SER A 217 -8.19 20.24 31.73
N TYR A 218 -9.09 19.28 31.58
CA TYR A 218 -9.01 18.24 30.56
C TYR A 218 -9.47 18.76 29.20
N TRP A 219 -9.11 18.01 28.15
CA TRP A 219 -9.70 18.15 26.83
C TRP A 219 -11.21 17.92 26.87
N THR A 220 -11.93 18.71 26.07
CA THR A 220 -13.31 18.40 25.75
C THR A 220 -13.38 17.14 24.89
N LEU A 221 -14.54 16.47 24.88
CA LEU A 221 -14.75 15.30 24.01
C LEU A 221 -14.49 15.64 22.52
N GLU A 222 -14.88 16.84 22.10
CA GLU A 222 -14.66 17.33 20.74
C GLU A 222 -13.17 17.49 20.42
N GLN A 223 -12.39 18.10 21.32
CA GLN A 223 -10.94 18.21 21.16
C GLN A 223 -10.27 16.84 21.09
N SER A 224 -10.68 15.89 21.94
CA SER A 224 -10.16 14.51 21.89
C SER A 224 -10.51 13.82 20.58
N ARG A 225 -11.72 13.98 20.04
CA ARG A 225 -12.10 13.37 18.75
C ARG A 225 -11.26 13.92 17.60
N LEU A 226 -11.15 15.24 17.49
CA LEU A 226 -10.34 15.86 16.46
C LEU A 226 -8.87 15.43 16.55
N ALA A 227 -8.30 15.42 17.76
CA ALA A 227 -6.93 14.96 18.00
C ALA A 227 -6.75 13.48 17.61
N PHE A 228 -7.73 12.62 17.92
CA PHE A 228 -7.70 11.20 17.57
C PHE A 228 -7.74 10.98 16.06
N GLU A 229 -8.65 11.65 15.35
CA GLU A 229 -8.79 11.57 13.90
C GLU A 229 -7.49 12.01 13.19
N GLU A 230 -6.88 13.11 13.64
CA GLU A 230 -5.61 13.59 13.10
C GLU A 230 -4.43 12.66 13.46
N LEU A 231 -4.39 12.12 14.68
CA LEU A 231 -3.34 11.16 15.08
C LEU A 231 -3.46 9.85 14.31
N ALA A 232 -4.67 9.36 14.05
CA ALA A 232 -4.91 8.08 13.39
C ALA A 232 -4.21 7.98 12.03
N HIS A 233 -4.02 9.10 11.33
CA HIS A 233 -3.24 9.16 10.09
C HIS A 233 -1.72 8.89 10.27
N LEU A 234 -1.20 9.02 11.48
CA LEU A 234 0.19 8.77 11.85
C LEU A 234 0.39 7.41 12.53
N VAL A 235 -0.68 6.64 12.67
CA VAL A 235 -0.71 5.30 13.25
C VAL A 235 -0.94 4.29 12.12
N ASP A 236 -0.16 3.22 12.14
CA ASP A 236 -0.39 2.03 11.34
C ASP A 236 -0.89 0.93 12.29
N PRO A 237 -2.22 0.76 12.42
CA PRO A 237 -2.78 -0.16 13.41
C PRO A 237 -2.24 -1.58 13.24
N GLY A 238 -1.96 -2.26 14.36
CA GLY A 238 -1.27 -3.54 14.39
C GLY A 238 0.26 -3.45 14.23
N ARG A 239 0.78 -2.32 13.74
CA ARG A 239 2.19 -2.15 13.33
C ARG A 239 2.85 -0.95 14.03
N PRO A 240 3.19 -1.08 15.32
CA PRO A 240 3.79 0.00 16.11
C PRO A 240 5.11 0.50 15.51
N ASP A 241 5.92 -0.40 14.98
CA ASP A 241 7.20 -0.03 14.40
C ASP A 241 7.05 0.72 13.08
N SER A 242 5.94 0.57 12.34
CA SER A 242 5.62 1.32 11.11
C SER A 242 4.77 2.58 11.37
N SER A 243 4.45 2.87 12.63
CA SER A 243 3.67 4.04 13.01
C SER A 243 4.58 5.26 13.19
N ARG A 244 4.37 6.30 12.38
CA ARG A 244 5.11 7.58 12.48
C ARG A 244 5.03 8.18 13.88
N PHE A 245 3.90 8.02 14.56
CA PHE A 245 3.70 8.44 15.95
C PHE A 245 4.76 7.88 16.92
N LEU A 246 5.12 6.59 16.78
CA LEU A 246 6.09 5.92 17.67
C LEU A 246 7.54 5.98 17.17
N HIS A 247 7.72 6.28 15.89
CA HIS A 247 9.03 6.29 15.25
C HIS A 247 9.68 7.67 15.24
N LYS A 248 8.90 8.75 14.98
CA LYS A 248 9.44 10.10 14.86
C LYS A 248 10.13 10.62 16.13
N PRO A 249 9.60 10.37 17.34
CA PRO A 249 10.23 10.76 18.60
C PRO A 249 11.28 9.76 19.11
N LEU A 250 11.46 8.60 18.47
CA LEU A 250 12.42 7.57 18.87
C LEU A 250 13.84 7.97 18.46
N HIS A 251 14.82 7.65 19.30
CA HIS A 251 16.23 7.94 19.03
C HIS A 251 16.76 7.14 17.82
N PRO A 252 17.62 7.71 16.95
CA PRO A 252 18.17 7.02 15.78
C PRO A 252 18.84 5.68 16.07
N ASN A 253 19.58 5.58 17.17
CA ASN A 253 20.23 4.33 17.58
C ASN A 253 19.24 3.19 17.92
N ALA A 254 17.97 3.51 18.16
CA ALA A 254 16.89 2.54 18.35
C ALA A 254 16.04 2.36 17.07
N GLY A 255 16.49 2.94 15.95
CA GLY A 255 15.83 2.90 14.66
C GLY A 255 14.74 3.94 14.47
N GLY A 256 14.83 5.12 15.10
CA GLY A 256 13.96 6.28 14.84
C GLY A 256 14.52 7.29 13.83
N ASP A 257 13.77 8.37 13.56
CA ASP A 257 14.16 9.40 12.58
C ASP A 257 15.43 10.17 13.02
N LEU A 258 16.29 10.51 12.04
CA LEU A 258 17.48 11.34 12.26
C LEU A 258 17.14 12.72 12.82
N MET A 259 16.02 13.32 12.42
CA MET A 259 15.65 14.69 12.78
C MET A 259 14.25 14.77 13.39
N HIS A 260 14.14 15.42 14.54
CA HIS A 260 12.87 15.78 15.17
C HIS A 260 13.13 16.95 16.14
N ASN A 261 12.55 18.11 15.85
CA ASN A 261 12.89 19.38 16.50
C ASN A 261 12.46 19.44 17.98
N GLY A 262 11.46 18.63 18.37
CA GLY A 262 10.99 18.54 19.76
C GLY A 262 11.91 17.74 20.68
N GLY A 263 13.02 17.19 20.19
CA GLY A 263 13.92 16.31 20.95
C GLY A 263 13.60 14.83 20.73
N ARG A 264 14.06 13.97 21.65
CA ARG A 264 13.82 12.52 21.62
C ARG A 264 13.06 12.11 22.86
N ARG A 265 11.91 11.46 22.66
CA ARG A 265 11.06 10.99 23.75
C ARG A 265 11.52 9.64 24.26
N TRP A 266 11.91 8.76 23.35
CA TRP A 266 12.34 7.40 23.70
C TRP A 266 13.73 7.14 23.16
N TYR A 267 14.58 6.51 23.98
CA TYR A 267 15.94 6.14 23.59
C TYR A 267 16.08 4.65 23.22
N SER A 268 15.05 3.85 23.49
CA SER A 268 14.97 2.43 23.15
C SER A 268 13.55 2.05 22.72
N LYS A 269 13.44 0.98 21.92
CA LYS A 269 12.13 0.37 21.64
C LYS A 269 11.50 -0.26 22.89
N ASP A 270 12.33 -0.57 23.88
CA ASP A 270 11.94 -1.16 25.16
C ASP A 270 11.61 -0.12 26.24
N ASP A 271 11.59 1.16 25.88
CA ASP A 271 11.12 2.21 26.80
C ASP A 271 9.69 1.88 27.28
N PRO A 272 9.42 1.86 28.60
CA PRO A 272 8.12 1.44 29.13
C PRO A 272 6.95 2.26 28.61
N GLU A 273 7.14 3.56 28.39
CA GLU A 273 6.10 4.44 27.85
C GLU A 273 5.84 4.09 26.39
N ARG A 274 6.90 3.90 25.60
CA ARG A 274 6.78 3.48 24.20
C ARG A 274 6.11 2.11 24.07
N GLN A 275 6.47 1.13 24.91
CA GLN A 275 5.88 -0.21 24.87
C GLN A 275 4.38 -0.17 25.20
N ALA A 276 3.97 0.69 26.15
CA ALA A 276 2.56 0.90 26.46
C ALA A 276 1.79 1.49 25.26
N LEU A 277 2.36 2.49 24.57
CA LEU A 277 1.76 3.04 23.36
C LEU A 277 1.77 2.05 22.19
N ALA A 278 2.81 1.23 22.06
CA ALA A 278 2.88 0.16 21.08
C ALA A 278 1.80 -0.90 21.31
N SER A 279 1.48 -1.21 22.57
CA SER A 279 0.36 -2.08 22.96
C SER A 279 -0.97 -1.52 22.47
N TRP A 280 -1.18 -0.21 22.59
CA TRP A 280 -2.38 0.44 22.06
C TRP A 280 -2.43 0.40 20.53
N VAL A 281 -1.32 0.69 19.84
CA VAL A 281 -1.25 0.58 18.37
C VAL A 281 -1.52 -0.85 17.90
N ARG A 282 -1.09 -1.88 18.64
CA ARG A 282 -1.42 -3.28 18.34
C ARG A 282 -2.89 -3.65 18.58
N GLY A 283 -3.66 -2.80 19.24
CA GLY A 283 -5.04 -3.08 19.66
C GLY A 283 -5.15 -3.87 20.96
N ASP A 284 -4.02 -4.12 21.65
CA ASP A 284 -3.98 -4.91 22.89
C ASP A 284 -4.45 -4.09 24.11
N ALA A 285 -4.36 -2.77 24.05
CA ALA A 285 -4.68 -1.86 25.15
C ALA A 285 -5.93 -1.03 24.84
N VAL A 286 -6.95 -1.15 25.70
CA VAL A 286 -8.30 -0.58 25.53
C VAL A 286 -8.84 -0.03 26.84
N GLY A 287 -9.84 0.86 26.76
CA GLY A 287 -10.52 1.44 27.91
C GLY A 287 -9.67 2.48 28.65
N ASN A 288 -10.10 2.85 29.85
CA ASN A 288 -9.49 3.97 30.60
C ASN A 288 -8.37 3.60 31.60
N GLN A 289 -7.96 2.34 31.65
CA GLN A 289 -6.97 1.87 32.62
C GLN A 289 -5.54 2.08 32.10
N CYS A 290 -4.91 3.17 32.50
CA CYS A 290 -3.57 3.50 32.01
C CYS A 290 -2.47 2.70 32.72
N PRO A 291 -1.56 2.05 31.98
CA PRO A 291 -0.39 1.40 32.57
C PRO A 291 0.49 2.45 33.27
N PRO A 292 1.31 2.07 34.27
CA PRO A 292 2.12 3.00 35.06
C PRO A 292 2.94 4.00 34.24
N ALA A 293 3.48 3.57 33.10
CA ALA A 293 4.28 4.42 32.22
C ALA A 293 3.47 5.51 31.49
N LEU A 294 2.13 5.40 31.44
CA LEU A 294 1.23 6.40 30.88
C LEU A 294 0.43 7.14 31.96
N GLN A 295 0.96 7.15 33.19
CA GLN A 295 0.38 7.89 34.29
C GLN A 295 1.07 9.23 34.48
N PHE A 296 0.36 10.30 34.16
CA PHE A 296 0.86 11.66 34.22
C PHE A 296 0.08 12.48 35.23
N ASP A 297 0.79 13.44 35.84
CA ASP A 297 0.23 14.40 36.78
C ASP A 297 -0.47 15.57 36.08
N ASN A 298 -0.19 15.82 34.79
CA ASN A 298 -0.78 16.92 34.00
C ASN A 298 -1.44 16.37 32.71
N PRO A 299 -2.62 16.86 32.27
CA PRO A 299 -3.61 17.55 33.09
C PRO A 299 -3.95 16.77 34.37
N PRO A 300 -4.21 17.48 35.49
CA PRO A 300 -4.40 16.88 36.81
C PRO A 300 -5.52 15.84 36.81
N ARG A 301 -5.19 14.60 37.21
CA ARG A 301 -6.13 13.49 37.46
C ARG A 301 -7.23 13.92 38.42
N SER A 302 -8.50 13.73 38.01
CA SER A 302 -9.68 13.91 38.85
C SER A 302 -9.71 12.92 40.00
#